data_AF-A0A1R0LFT7-F1
#
_entry.id   AF-A0A1R0LFT7-F1
#
_cell.length_a   1.000
_cell.length_b   1.000
_cell.length_c   1.000
_cell.angle_alpha   90.00
_cell.angle_beta   90.00
_cell.angle_gamma   90.00
#
_symmetry.space_group_name_H-M   'P 1'
#
loop_
_entity.id
_entity.type
_entity.pdbx_description
1 polymer ?
#
loop_
_entity_poly.entity_id
_entity_poly.type
_entity_poly.pdbx_seq_one_letter_code
_entity_poly.pdbx_strand_id
1 'polypeptide(L)'
;MSVTNVDLDDQALAEAAALLGTTTKKDTINAALAEVVKRYKRRQAAERLAERGARGDFEPTRRLWEARKAAQRVEAAASGADEAAG
;
A
#
# COMPACT_ATOMS: atom_id res chain seq x y z
N MET A 1 16.96 -24.85 3.38
CA MET A 1 17.55 -23.86 4.30
C MET A 1 19.02 -24.23 4.48
N SER A 2 19.95 -23.29 4.31
CA SER A 2 21.37 -23.51 4.61
C SER A 2 21.68 -23.11 6.05
N VAL A 3 22.65 -23.78 6.67
CA VAL A 3 23.17 -23.43 8.00
C VAL A 3 24.44 -22.62 7.81
N THR A 4 24.55 -21.51 8.53
CA THR A 4 25.70 -20.62 8.47
C THR A 4 26.02 -20.18 9.89
N ASN A 5 27.30 -20.19 10.26
CA ASN A 5 27.74 -19.68 11.54
C ASN A 5 28.08 -18.19 11.39
N VAL A 6 27.48 -17.35 12.23
CA VAL A 6 27.65 -15.89 12.20
C VAL A 6 27.68 -15.38 13.64
N ASP A 7 28.57 -14.44 13.91
CA ASP A 7 28.58 -13.72 15.18
C ASP A 7 27.49 -12.65 15.16
N LEU A 8 26.78 -12.52 16.28
CA LEU A 8 25.63 -11.63 16.41
C LEU A 8 25.78 -10.82 17.69
N ASP A 9 25.37 -9.57 17.62
CA ASP A 9 25.16 -8.74 18.81
C ASP A 9 23.91 -9.24 19.55
N ASP A 10 24.10 -9.77 20.75
CA ASP A 10 23.02 -10.32 21.57
C ASP A 10 22.02 -9.25 22.04
N GLN A 11 22.43 -7.99 22.19
CA GLN A 11 21.51 -6.90 22.53
C GLN A 11 20.60 -6.59 21.34
N ALA A 12 21.18 -6.41 20.15
CA ALA A 12 20.42 -6.17 18.93
C ALA A 12 19.47 -7.34 18.62
N LEU A 13 19.91 -8.58 18.87
CA LEU A 13 19.09 -9.76 18.68
C LEU A 13 17.92 -9.82 19.67
N ALA A 14 18.14 -9.44 20.94
CA ALA A 14 17.08 -9.37 21.94
C ALA A 14 16.03 -8.29 21.60
N GLU A 15 16.47 -7.11 21.17
CA GLU A 15 15.58 -6.05 20.70
C GLU A 15 14.76 -6.49 19.50
N ALA A 16 15.40 -7.11 18.50
CA ALA A 16 14.71 -7.65 17.34
C ALA A 16 13.69 -8.73 17.74
N ALA A 17 14.03 -9.61 18.69
CA ALA A 17 13.13 -10.65 19.16
C ALA A 17 11.89 -10.05 19.85
N ALA A 18 12.07 -9.03 20.68
CA ALA A 18 10.97 -8.32 21.32
C ALA A 18 10.08 -7.61 20.28
N LEU A 19 10.67 -6.93 19.30
CA LEU A 19 9.94 -6.25 18.23
C LEU A 19 9.17 -7.21 17.31
N LEU A 20 9.73 -8.39 17.05
CA LEU A 20 9.16 -9.38 16.14
C LEU A 20 8.28 -10.42 16.85
N GLY A 21 8.25 -10.41 18.18
CA GLY A 21 7.49 -11.37 18.99
C GLY A 21 8.03 -12.81 18.89
N THR A 22 9.33 -12.97 18.66
CA THR A 22 9.97 -14.28 18.48
C THR A 22 10.73 -14.71 19.74
N THR A 23 10.85 -16.02 19.93
CA THR A 23 11.48 -16.59 21.14
C THR A 23 12.82 -17.28 20.86
N THR A 24 13.12 -17.62 19.60
CA THR A 24 14.38 -18.26 19.23
C THR A 24 15.26 -17.34 18.39
N LYS A 25 16.58 -17.49 18.51
CA LYS A 25 17.56 -16.75 17.70
C LYS A 25 17.29 -16.95 16.20
N LYS A 26 17.09 -18.20 15.78
CA LYS A 26 16.79 -18.58 14.39
C LYS A 26 15.53 -17.88 13.89
N ASP A 27 14.43 -17.92 14.63
CA ASP A 27 13.17 -17.33 14.17
C ASP A 27 13.28 -15.81 14.08
N THR A 28 13.96 -15.19 15.05
CA THR A 28 14.24 -13.75 15.05
C THR A 28 15.03 -13.35 13.81
N ILE A 29 16.11 -14.07 13.48
CA ILE A 29 16.95 -13.78 12.31
C ILE A 29 16.15 -13.92 11.02
N ASN A 30 15.41 -15.02 10.86
CA ASN A 30 14.64 -15.26 9.64
C ASN A 30 13.49 -14.26 9.47
N ALA A 31 12.80 -13.93 10.57
CA ALA A 31 11.73 -12.93 10.56
C ALA A 31 12.29 -11.53 10.25
N ALA A 32 13.44 -11.16 10.82
CA ALA A 32 14.10 -9.88 10.56
C ALA A 32 14.47 -9.75 9.06
N LEU A 33 15.10 -10.78 8.48
CA LEU A 33 15.45 -10.78 7.06
C LEU A 33 14.21 -10.67 6.16
N ALA A 34 13.15 -11.42 6.48
CA ALA A 34 11.90 -11.36 5.74
C ALA A 34 11.25 -9.96 5.83
N GLU A 35 11.26 -9.35 7.01
CA GLU A 35 10.67 -8.02 7.23
C GLU A 35 11.46 -6.92 6.51
N VAL A 36 12.80 -7.00 6.45
CA VAL A 36 13.63 -6.08 5.66
C VAL A 36 13.26 -6.15 4.18
N VAL A 37 13.18 -7.35 3.62
CA VAL A 37 12.77 -7.53 2.21
C VAL A 37 11.35 -7.01 1.97
N LYS A 38 10.42 -7.27 2.91
CA LYS A 38 9.04 -6.79 2.82
C LYS A 38 8.96 -5.27 2.86
N ARG A 39 9.70 -4.60 3.76
CA ARG A 39 9.80 -3.14 3.84
C ARG A 39 10.33 -2.54 2.54
N TYR A 40 11.40 -3.12 2.00
CA TYR A 40 11.98 -2.68 0.74
C TYR A 40 10.98 -2.82 -0.43
N LYS A 41 10.30 -3.97 -0.55
CA LYS A 41 9.28 -4.18 -1.59
C LYS A 41 8.09 -3.23 -1.47
N ARG A 42 7.63 -2.95 -0.23
CA ARG A 42 6.57 -1.95 0.02
C ARG A 42 6.98 -0.57 -0.46
N ARG A 43 8.22 -0.15 -0.14
CA ARG A 43 8.76 1.14 -0.60
C ARG A 43 8.81 1.21 -2.12
N GLN A 44 9.38 0.21 -2.78
CA GLN A 44 9.43 0.19 -4.25
C GLN A 44 8.03 0.22 -4.89
N ALA A 45 7.05 -0.48 -4.31
CA ALA A 45 5.68 -0.46 -4.82
C ALA A 45 5.07 0.93 -4.73
N ALA A 46 5.30 1.65 -3.62
CA ALA A 46 4.87 3.03 -3.45
C ALA A 46 5.57 3.97 -4.45
N GLU A 47 6.88 3.83 -4.66
CA GLU A 47 7.64 4.60 -5.65
C GLU A 47 7.09 4.39 -7.07
N ARG A 48 6.90 3.14 -7.49
CA ARG A 48 6.27 2.82 -8.78
C ARG A 48 4.88 3.42 -8.92
N LEU A 49 4.07 3.41 -7.86
CA LEU A 49 2.74 3.99 -7.88
C LEU A 49 2.81 5.51 -8.04
N ALA A 50 3.72 6.16 -7.33
CA ALA A 50 3.94 7.61 -7.43
C ALA A 50 4.41 8.02 -8.84
N GLU A 51 5.35 7.27 -9.43
CA GLU A 51 5.81 7.51 -10.81
C GLU A 51 4.69 7.37 -11.83
N ARG A 52 3.82 6.36 -11.69
CA ARG A 52 2.63 6.21 -12.53
C ARG A 52 1.68 7.41 -12.40
N GLY A 53 1.50 7.91 -11.18
CA GLY A 53 0.74 9.12 -10.92
C GLY A 53 1.34 10.35 -11.59
N ALA A 54 2.67 10.53 -11.48
CA ALA A 54 3.38 11.65 -12.09
C ALA A 54 3.32 11.66 -13.62
N ARG A 55 3.29 10.48 -14.27
CA ARG A 55 3.07 10.36 -15.72
C ARG A 55 1.63 10.59 -16.16
N GLY A 56 0.69 10.74 -15.22
CA GLY A 56 -0.72 10.92 -15.53
C GLY A 56 -1.43 9.63 -15.93
N ASP A 57 -0.90 8.45 -15.58
CA ASP A 57 -1.49 7.15 -15.95
C ASP A 57 -2.94 7.00 -15.44
N PHE A 58 -3.33 7.75 -14.40
CA PHE A 58 -4.68 7.73 -13.80
C PHE A 58 -5.63 8.80 -14.35
N GLU A 59 -5.12 9.71 -15.17
CA GLU A 59 -5.87 10.84 -15.72
C GLU A 59 -7.07 10.40 -16.60
N PRO A 60 -6.94 9.41 -17.50
CA PRO A 60 -8.09 8.94 -18.28
C PRO A 60 -9.22 8.40 -17.40
N THR A 61 -8.89 7.62 -16.37
CA THR A 61 -9.87 7.08 -15.42
C THR A 61 -10.56 8.20 -14.65
N ARG A 62 -9.81 9.23 -14.21
CA ARG A 62 -10.37 10.41 -13.56
C ARG A 62 -11.42 11.10 -14.43
N ARG A 63 -11.10 11.33 -15.71
CA ARG A 63 -12.00 12.00 -16.66
C ARG A 63 -13.30 11.22 -16.88
N LEU A 64 -13.21 9.89 -17.03
CA LEU A 64 -14.40 9.05 -17.20
C LEU A 64 -15.33 9.12 -15.98
N TRP A 65 -14.75 9.10 -14.78
CA TRP A 65 -15.53 9.23 -13.55
C TRP A 65 -16.19 10.62 -13.43
N GLU A 66 -15.47 11.69 -13.75
CA GLU A 66 -16.00 13.06 -13.76
C GLU A 66 -17.15 13.23 -14.75
N ALA A 67 -17.00 12.69 -15.97
CA ALA A 67 -18.04 12.73 -17.00
C ALA A 67 -19.31 11.98 -16.55
N ARG A 68 -19.17 10.78 -15.99
CA ARG A 68 -20.30 10.02 -15.44
C ARG A 68 -21.02 10.81 -14.33
N LYS A 69 -20.26 11.40 -13.41
CA LYS A 69 -20.82 12.17 -12.30
C LYS A 69 -21.52 13.45 -12.78
N ALA A 70 -21.00 14.09 -13.83
CA ALA A 70 -21.65 15.25 -14.44
C ALA A 70 -23.01 14.86 -15.05
N ALA A 71 -23.07 13.77 -15.81
CA ALA A 71 -24.32 13.27 -16.40
C ALA A 71 -25.38 12.96 -15.32
N GLN A 72 -25.00 12.27 -14.25
CA GLN A 72 -25.90 11.96 -13.14
C GLN A 72 -26.47 13.21 -12.45
N ARG A 73 -25.67 14.28 -12.32
CA ARG A 73 -26.15 15.55 -11.73
C ARG A 73 -27.14 16.27 -12.64
N VAL A 74 -26.91 16.21 -13.95
CA VAL A 74 -27.84 16.78 -14.94
C VAL A 74 -29.17 16.03 -14.92
N GLU A 75 -29.12 14.69 -14.89
CA GLU A 75 -30.31 13.85 -14.79
C GLU A 75 -31.11 14.12 -13.50
N ALA A 76 -30.44 14.20 -12.35
CA ALA A 76 -31.09 14.51 -11.07
C ALA A 76 -31.73 15.92 -11.04
N ALA A 77 -31.11 16.90 -11.71
CA ALA A 77 -31.68 18.24 -11.83
C ALA A 77 -32.91 18.26 -12.75
N ALA A 78 -32.91 17.46 -13.82
CA ALA A 78 -34.06 17.33 -14.71
C ALA A 78 -35.24 16.61 -14.03
N SER A 79 -35.00 15.54 -13.26
CA SER A 79 -36.06 14.82 -12.54
C SER A 79 -36.69 15.67 -11.42
N GLY A 80 -35.90 16.49 -10.72
CA GLY A 80 -36.42 17.39 -9.68
C GLY A 80 -37.22 18.58 -10.24
N ALA A 81 -36.93 19.01 -11.47
CA ALA A 81 -37.72 20.04 -12.14
C ALA A 81 -39.09 19.52 -12.61
N ASP A 82 -39.15 18.23 -12.99
CA ASP A 82 -40.40 17.56 -13.39
C ASP A 82 -41.32 17.34 -12.17
N GLU A 83 -40.77 17.00 -11.00
CA GLU A 83 -41.51 16.86 -9.73
C GLU A 83 -42.04 18.19 -9.16
N ALA A 84 -41.38 19.32 -9.44
CA ALA A 84 -41.80 20.65 -8.96
C ALA A 84 -42.85 21.33 -9.87
N ALA A 85 -43.05 20.81 -11.08
CA ALA A 85 -43.97 21.35 -12.07
C ALA A 85 -45.32 20.58 -12.15
N GLY A 86 -45.43 19.43 -11.48
CA GLY A 86 -46.67 18.65 -11.32
C GLY A 86 -47.35 18.87 -9.98
#